data_AF-A0A7C3MPU2-F1
#
_entry.id   AF-A0A7C3MPU2-F1
#
_cell.length_a   1.000
_cell.length_b   1.000
_cell.length_c   1.000
_cell.angle_alpha   90.00
_cell.angle_beta   90.00
_cell.angle_gamma   90.00
#
_symmetry.space_group_name_H-M   'P 1'
#
loop_
_entity.id
_entity.type
_entity.pdbx_description
1 polymer ?
#
loop_
_entity_poly.entity_id
_entity_poly.type
_entity_poly.pdbx_seq_one_letter_code
_entity_poly.pdbx_strand_id
1 'polypeptide(L)' 'MKMLSKHLGKELRILYEGFIFDRLHDRPMSHAVNILELSNGDILAVWYAGTYETSPDEVILISRLRKKSESWEEPRIVV' A
#
# COMPACT_ATOMS: atom_id res chain seq x y z
N MET A 1 -33.79 -7.37 9.91
CA MET A 1 -33.22 -8.05 11.08
C MET A 1 -31.91 -7.33 11.44
N LYS A 2 -31.90 -6.50 12.49
CA LYS A 2 -30.69 -5.84 13.06
C LYS A 2 -30.22 -6.66 14.25
N MET A 3 -28.89 -6.71 14.47
CA MET A 3 -28.09 -7.10 15.67
C MET A 3 -26.91 -7.98 15.20
N LEU A 4 -25.61 -7.74 15.44
CA LEU A 4 -24.83 -7.09 16.51
C LEU A 4 -23.55 -6.48 15.88
N SER A 5 -23.02 -5.34 16.32
CA SER A 5 -22.00 -5.30 17.38
C SER A 5 -21.82 -3.86 17.87
N LYS A 6 -22.10 -3.66 19.15
CA LYS A 6 -21.75 -2.45 19.91
C LYS A 6 -20.27 -2.51 20.25
N HIS A 7 -19.41 -1.81 19.51
CA HIS A 7 -18.06 -1.46 19.97
C HIS A 7 -17.74 -0.02 19.53
N LEU A 8 -17.66 0.87 20.52
CA LEU A 8 -17.21 2.28 20.46
C LEU A 8 -17.80 3.16 19.34
N GLY A 9 -18.69 4.08 19.73
CA GLY A 9 -19.36 5.05 18.85
C GLY A 9 -18.45 6.13 18.25
N LYS A 10 -17.45 5.74 17.46
CA LYS A 10 -16.79 6.61 16.49
C LYS A 10 -17.14 6.12 15.10
N GLU A 11 -17.79 6.98 14.33
CA GLU A 11 -17.96 6.78 12.90
C GLU A 11 -16.58 6.77 12.24
N LEU A 12 -16.17 5.63 11.70
CA LEU A 12 -14.96 5.54 10.90
C LEU A 12 -15.22 6.26 9.58
N ARG A 13 -14.30 7.14 9.19
CA ARG A 13 -14.34 7.83 7.91
C ARG A 13 -13.05 7.55 7.16
N ILE A 14 -13.17 7.21 5.88
CA ILE A 14 -12.05 7.15 4.95
C ILE A 14 -11.63 8.61 4.70
N LEU A 15 -10.39 8.95 5.07
CA LEU A 15 -9.84 10.28 4.81
C LEU A 15 -9.21 10.38 3.41
N TYR A 16 -8.72 9.26 2.91
CA TYR A 16 -8.06 9.13 1.61
C TYR A 16 -8.18 7.69 1.13
N GLU A 17 -8.47 7.52 -0.15
CA GLU A 17 -8.39 6.25 -0.87
C GLU A 17 -7.70 6.48 -2.22
N GLY A 18 -6.94 5.50 -2.68
CA GLY A 18 -6.21 5.60 -3.92
C GLY A 18 -5.32 4.38 -4.16
N PHE A 19 -4.86 4.25 -5.39
CA PHE A 19 -3.89 3.23 -5.78
C PHE A 19 -2.47 3.77 -5.64
N ILE A 20 -1.54 2.92 -5.19
CA ILE A 20 -0.10 3.21 -5.24
C ILE A 20 0.40 3.16 -6.69
N PHE A 21 -0.13 2.23 -7.49
CA PHE A 21 0.15 2.03 -8.90
C PHE A 21 -1.04 1.31 -9.55
N ASP A 22 -1.17 1.38 -10.89
CA ASP A 22 -2.26 0.70 -11.61
C ASP A 22 -1.99 -0.81 -11.75
N ARG A 23 -0.86 -1.18 -12.39
CA ARG A 23 -0.49 -2.57 -12.63
C ARG A 23 1.01 -2.75 -12.87
N LEU A 24 1.54 -3.86 -12.38
CA LEU A 24 2.85 -4.38 -12.78
C LEU A 24 2.64 -5.67 -13.58
N HIS A 25 2.93 -5.62 -14.89
CA HIS A 25 2.61 -6.72 -15.80
C HIS A 25 3.48 -7.96 -15.58
N ASP A 26 4.73 -7.76 -15.19
CA ASP A 26 5.73 -8.79 -14.92
C ASP A 26 5.63 -9.35 -13.49
N ARG A 27 4.99 -8.62 -12.57
CA ARG A 27 4.80 -8.98 -11.16
C ARG A 27 3.38 -8.68 -10.68
N PRO A 28 2.38 -9.46 -11.16
CA PRO A 28 0.97 -9.13 -10.98
C PRO A 28 0.43 -9.30 -9.55
N MET A 29 1.12 -10.04 -8.68
CA MET A 29 0.67 -10.26 -7.29
C MET A 29 1.42 -9.35 -6.33
N SER A 30 0.71 -8.80 -5.34
CA SER A 30 1.28 -7.96 -4.28
C SER A 30 0.76 -8.42 -2.92
N HIS A 31 1.63 -8.48 -1.92
CA HIS A 31 1.23 -8.90 -0.56
C HIS A 31 2.08 -8.25 0.53
N ALA A 32 1.56 -8.28 1.75
CA ALA A 32 2.19 -7.79 2.99
C ALA A 32 2.80 -6.38 2.91
N VAL A 33 2.02 -5.41 2.42
CA VAL A 33 2.44 -3.99 2.39
C VAL A 33 2.72 -3.46 3.80
N ASN A 34 3.82 -2.74 3.94
CA ASN A 34 4.16 -1.93 5.10
C ASN A 34 4.17 -0.46 4.72
N ILE A 35 3.60 0.39 5.58
CA ILE A 35 3.48 1.83 5.33
C ILE A 35 4.09 2.58 6.51
N LEU A 36 4.92 3.58 6.22
CA LEU A 36 5.61 4.41 7.19
C LEU A 36 5.47 5.89 6.83
N GLU A 37 5.05 6.71 7.80
CA GLU A 37 5.20 8.17 7.70
C GLU A 37 6.63 8.57 8.06
N LEU A 38 7.30 9.29 7.15
CA LEU A 38 8.65 9.80 7.33
C LEU A 38 8.62 11.14 8.09
N SER A 39 9.76 11.54 8.67
CA SER A 39 9.85 12.79 9.47
C SER A 39 9.54 14.07 8.72
N ASN A 40 9.60 14.06 7.38
CA ASN A 40 9.21 15.17 6.52
C ASN A 40 7.71 15.16 6.14
N GLY A 41 6.95 14.17 6.62
CA GLY A 41 5.53 13.96 6.36
C GLY A 41 5.22 13.28 5.02
N ASP A 42 6.22 12.67 4.39
CA ASP A 42 6.01 11.80 3.24
C ASP A 42 5.56 10.43 3.73
N ILE A 43 4.79 9.72 2.90
CA ILE A 43 4.43 8.33 3.16
C ILE A 43 5.30 7.43 2.30
N LEU A 44 5.90 6.42 2.92
CA LEU A 44 6.65 5.37 2.24
C LEU A 44 5.86 4.07 2.32
N ALA A 45 5.72 3.38 1.19
CA ALA A 45 5.17 2.04 1.13
C ALA A 45 6.24 1.07 0.62
N VAL A 46 6.36 -0.08 1.27
CA VAL A 46 7.16 -1.22 0.82
C VAL A 46 6.31 -2.48 0.81
N TRP A 47 6.44 -3.33 -0.20
CA TRP A 47 5.64 -4.56 -0.31
C TRP A 47 6.36 -5.61 -1.14
N TYR A 48 5.92 -6.86 -1.03
CA TYR A 48 6.40 -7.95 -1.88
C TYR A 48 5.60 -8.01 -3.17
N ALA A 49 6.27 -8.25 -4.30
CA ALA A 49 5.62 -8.47 -5.59
C ALA A 49 6.31 -9.56 -6.41
N GLY A 50 5.53 -10.38 -7.12
CA GLY A 50 6.03 -11.48 -7.95
C GLY A 50 4.94 -12.06 -8.84
N THR A 51 5.26 -13.16 -9.55
CA THR A 51 4.26 -13.90 -10.35
C THR A 51 3.14 -14.48 -9.48
N TYR A 52 3.48 -14.93 -8.27
CA TYR A 52 2.57 -15.41 -7.22
C TYR A 52 3.26 -15.28 -5.85
N GLU A 53 2.50 -15.50 -4.76
CA GLU A 53 3.02 -15.48 -3.38
C GLU A 53 4.09 -16.57 -3.19
N THR A 54 5.29 -16.22 -2.71
CA THR A 54 6.47 -17.10 -2.56
C THR A 54 7.14 -17.56 -3.86
N SER A 55 6.84 -16.90 -4.98
CA SER A 55 7.50 -17.19 -6.25
C SER A 55 9.01 -16.85 -6.22
N PRO A 56 9.87 -17.59 -6.92
CA PRO A 56 11.31 -17.27 -7.00
C PRO A 56 11.65 -15.90 -7.61
N ASP A 57 10.71 -15.27 -8.31
CA ASP A 57 10.85 -13.93 -8.90
C ASP A 57 10.34 -12.80 -7.98
N GLU A 58 9.99 -13.14 -6.74
CA GLU A 58 9.53 -12.20 -5.74
C GLU A 58 10.62 -11.19 -5.40
N VAL A 59 10.23 -9.92 -5.35
CA VAL A 59 11.08 -8.78 -5.02
C VAL A 59 10.41 -7.92 -3.97
N ILE A 60 11.20 -7.08 -3.32
CA ILE A 60 10.66 -6.00 -2.50
C ILE A 60 10.59 -4.74 -3.37
N LEU A 61 9.38 -4.18 -3.48
CA LEU A 61 9.13 -2.90 -4.11
C LEU A 61 9.01 -1.78 -3.07
N ILE A 62 9.34 -0.56 -3.50
CA ILE A 62 9.13 0.66 -2.73
C ILE A 62 8.47 1.72 -3.60
N SER A 63 7.58 2.50 -3.00
CA SER A 63 7.02 3.72 -3.59
C SER A 63 6.80 4.75 -2.49
N ARG A 64 6.81 6.03 -2.88
CA ARG A 64 6.71 7.16 -1.96
C ARG A 64 5.62 8.12 -2.43
N LEU A 65 4.76 8.50 -1.49
CA LEU A 65 3.85 9.62 -1.63
C LEU A 65 4.48 10.83 -0.95
N ARG A 66 4.91 11.82 -1.74
CA ARG A 66 5.44 13.07 -1.19
C ARG A 66 4.34 13.84 -0.48
N LYS A 67 4.68 14.53 0.60
CA LYS A 67 3.77 15.40 1.33
C LYS A 67 3.13 16.41 0.35
N LYS A 68 1.80 16.49 0.37
CA LYS A 68 0.97 17.31 -0.55
C LYS A 68 0.97 16.86 -2.01
N SER A 69 1.56 15.71 -2.34
CA SER A 69 1.36 15.08 -3.65
C SER A 69 0.01 14.37 -3.68
N GLU A 70 -0.58 14.29 -4.87
CA GLU A 70 -1.79 13.49 -5.13
C GLU A 70 -1.44 12.12 -5.73
N SER A 71 -0.18 11.93 -6.15
CA SER A 71 0.30 10.70 -6.78
C SER A 71 1.54 10.14 -6.09
N TRP A 72 1.61 8.82 -6.08
CA TRP A 72 2.77 8.03 -5.69
C TRP A 72 3.85 8.08 -6.78
N GLU A 73 5.11 7.98 -6.37
CA GLU A 73 6.22 7.74 -7.30
C GLU A 73 6.11 6.34 -7.92
N GLU A 74 6.60 6.15 -9.14
CA GLU A 74 6.65 4.83 -9.78
C GLU A 74 7.35 3.81 -8.87
N PRO A 75 6.78 2.61 -8.67
CA PRO A 75 7.40 1.55 -7.88
C PRO A 75 8.79 1.19 -8.41
N ARG A 76 9.74 0.98 -7.50
CA ARG A 76 11.08 0.50 -7.84
C ARG A 76 11.47 -0.68 -6.96
N ILE A 77 12.24 -1.60 -7.53
CA ILE A 77 12.82 -2.74 -6.81
C ILE A 77 13.90 -2.25 -5.84
N VAL A 78 13.94 -2.82 -4.64
CA VAL A 78 15.00 -2.57 -3.65
C VAL A 78 15.77 -3.84 -3.25
N VAL A 79 15.14 -5.02 -3.35
CA VAL A 79 15.75 -6.34 -3.14
C VAL A 79 15.21 -7.29 -4.18
#